data_AF-A0A495IME4-F1
#
_entry.id   AF-A0A495IME4-F1
#
_cell.length_a   1.000
_cell.length_b   1.000
_cell.length_c   1.000
_cell.angle_alpha   90.00
_cell.angle_beta   90.00
_cell.angle_gamma   90.00
#
_symmetry.space_group_name_H-M   'P 1'
#
loop_
_entity.id
_entity.type
_entity.pdbx_description
1 polymer ?
#
loop_
_entity_poly.entity_id
_entity_poly.type
_entity_poly.pdbx_seq_one_letter_code
_entity_poly.pdbx_strand_id
1 'polypeptide(L)'
;MVENNEVARVPAAVAAALRSEVVSARILPGEAVTEASVSARFEVSRPTARLAIDQLVAAGLLRREANRGARVPVLSRADIVDLYDSRALVESAALASLARTGAVPPAAVAHNRALELAPDEAPFAADDIAFHRALVSAAGSPRLTRMHDALMGEIELCIGQVDANSLWPPSDIAGQHSLILRAVVSGTPDEAARLVREHIETSRDRLLDHVDRATLAEHHRPRP
;
A
#
# COMPACT_ATOMS: atom_id res chain seq x y z
N MET A 1 -19.04 20.13 -26.50
CA MET A 1 -18.27 18.87 -26.51
C MET A 1 -17.83 18.55 -25.08
N VAL A 2 -18.77 18.12 -24.21
CA VAL A 2 -18.54 17.97 -22.75
C VAL A 2 -19.02 16.60 -22.20
N GLU A 3 -19.56 15.69 -23.01
CA GLU A 3 -20.18 14.44 -22.50
C GLU A 3 -19.23 13.25 -22.27
N ASN A 4 -17.93 13.34 -22.58
CA ASN A 4 -17.02 12.18 -22.49
C ASN A 4 -16.28 12.01 -21.14
N ASN A 5 -16.51 12.88 -20.14
CA ASN A 5 -15.73 12.88 -18.89
C ASN A 5 -16.52 12.39 -17.66
N GLU A 6 -17.83 12.17 -17.78
CA GLU A 6 -18.66 11.71 -16.66
C GLU A 6 -18.64 10.17 -16.58
N VAL A 7 -18.80 9.50 -17.71
CA VAL A 7 -18.75 8.03 -17.83
C VAL A 7 -17.37 7.45 -17.48
N ALA A 8 -16.28 8.18 -17.74
CA ALA A 8 -14.93 7.76 -17.37
C ALA A 8 -14.63 7.88 -15.86
N ARG A 9 -15.34 8.77 -15.16
CA ARG A 9 -15.19 8.97 -13.71
C ARG A 9 -15.92 7.92 -12.88
N VAL A 10 -17.02 7.37 -13.40
CA VAL A 10 -17.80 6.36 -12.67
C VAL A 10 -16.98 5.09 -12.37
N PRO A 11 -16.29 4.44 -13.32
CA PRO A 11 -15.43 3.28 -13.01
C PRO A 11 -14.34 3.59 -11.99
N ALA A 12 -13.68 4.76 -12.09
CA ALA A 12 -12.61 5.15 -11.17
C ALA A 12 -13.15 5.42 -9.75
N ALA A 13 -14.32 6.05 -9.63
CA ALA A 13 -14.98 6.26 -8.34
C ALA A 13 -15.42 4.93 -7.70
N VAL A 14 -15.98 4.01 -8.49
CA VAL A 14 -16.33 2.66 -8.02
C VAL A 14 -15.09 1.89 -7.60
N ALA A 15 -13.99 1.96 -8.36
CA ALA A 15 -12.73 1.32 -7.99
C ALA A 15 -12.16 1.90 -6.68
N ALA A 16 -12.19 3.22 -6.50
CA ALA A 16 -11.74 3.85 -5.26
C ALA A 16 -12.58 3.42 -4.04
N ALA A 17 -13.91 3.37 -4.20
CA ALA A 17 -14.81 2.90 -3.15
C ALA A 17 -14.57 1.42 -2.82
N LEU A 18 -14.46 0.57 -3.84
CA LEU A 18 -14.18 -0.86 -3.68
C LEU A 18 -12.81 -1.10 -3.04
N ARG A 19 -11.77 -0.34 -3.43
CA ARG A 19 -10.45 -0.36 -2.78
C ARG A 19 -10.57 -0.06 -1.30
N SER A 20 -11.31 0.98 -0.93
CA SER A 20 -11.52 1.32 0.48
C SER A 20 -12.14 0.15 1.26
N GLU A 21 -13.13 -0.53 0.69
CA GLU A 21 -13.77 -1.68 1.33
C GLU A 21 -12.84 -2.90 1.47
N VAL A 22 -12.01 -3.17 0.47
CA VAL A 22 -11.02 -4.26 0.50
C VAL A 22 -9.89 -3.97 1.49
N VAL A 23 -9.31 -2.76 1.45
CA VAL A 23 -8.19 -2.36 2.33
C VAL A 23 -8.63 -2.23 3.79
N SER A 24 -9.86 -1.80 4.07
CA SER A 24 -10.39 -1.76 5.44
C SER A 24 -10.96 -3.09 5.93
N ALA A 25 -10.74 -4.18 5.21
CA ALA A 25 -11.26 -5.52 5.50
C ALA A 25 -12.80 -5.56 5.68
N ARG A 26 -13.56 -4.62 5.11
CA ARG A 26 -15.02 -4.72 5.00
C ARG A 26 -15.45 -5.80 4.00
N ILE A 27 -14.61 -6.06 3.00
CA ILE A 27 -14.63 -7.27 2.18
C ILE A 27 -13.45 -8.12 2.66
N LEU A 28 -13.73 -9.30 3.19
CA LEU A 28 -12.76 -10.07 3.96
C LEU A 28 -11.68 -10.72 3.07
N PRO A 29 -10.49 -11.04 3.61
CA PRO A 29 -9.51 -11.87 2.93
C PRO A 29 -10.15 -13.17 2.44
N GLY A 30 -9.90 -13.51 1.18
CA GLY A 30 -10.50 -14.68 0.57
C GLY A 30 -11.98 -14.52 0.20
N GLU A 31 -12.62 -13.36 0.35
CA GLU A 31 -13.99 -13.15 -0.12
C GLU A 31 -14.04 -12.90 -1.64
N ALA A 32 -15.08 -13.42 -2.30
CA ALA A 32 -15.28 -13.26 -3.73
C ALA A 32 -15.94 -11.92 -4.07
N VAL A 33 -15.36 -11.20 -5.03
CA VAL A 33 -15.86 -9.94 -5.59
C VAL A 33 -16.30 -10.21 -7.02
N THR A 34 -17.62 -10.21 -7.24
CA THR A 34 -18.22 -10.51 -8.54
C THR A 34 -18.73 -9.23 -9.22
N GLU A 35 -18.76 -9.23 -10.55
CA GLU A 35 -19.36 -8.11 -11.30
C GLU A 35 -20.80 -7.86 -10.89
N ALA A 36 -21.56 -8.92 -10.61
CA ALA A 36 -22.94 -8.82 -10.16
C ALA A 36 -23.07 -8.16 -8.77
N SER A 37 -22.22 -8.54 -7.81
CA SER A 37 -22.26 -7.95 -6.47
C SER A 37 -21.82 -6.48 -6.49
N VAL A 38 -20.77 -6.15 -7.24
CA VAL A 38 -20.31 -4.76 -7.42
C VAL A 38 -21.37 -3.91 -8.14
N SER A 39 -21.97 -4.42 -9.22
CA SER A 39 -23.06 -3.73 -9.93
C SER A 39 -24.24 -3.40 -9.03
N ALA A 40 -24.68 -4.38 -8.23
CA ALA A 40 -25.81 -4.18 -7.31
C ALA A 40 -25.46 -3.19 -6.19
N ARG A 41 -24.24 -3.29 -5.63
CA ARG A 41 -23.81 -2.46 -4.49
C ARG A 41 -23.60 -1.00 -4.87
N PHE A 42 -23.01 -0.72 -6.02
CA PHE A 42 -22.69 0.65 -6.46
C PHE A 42 -23.67 1.20 -7.50
N GLU A 43 -24.76 0.47 -7.78
CA GLU A 43 -25.80 0.85 -8.75
C GLU A 43 -25.24 1.18 -10.14
N VAL A 44 -24.27 0.38 -10.60
CA VAL A 44 -23.58 0.56 -11.89
C VAL A 44 -23.77 -0.62 -12.84
N SER A 45 -23.60 -0.37 -14.14
CA SER A 45 -23.65 -1.42 -15.16
C SER A 45 -22.58 -2.51 -14.93
N ARG A 46 -22.83 -3.75 -15.39
CA ARG A 46 -21.83 -4.84 -15.30
C ARG A 46 -20.49 -4.51 -16.00
N PRO A 47 -20.47 -3.88 -17.20
CA PRO A 47 -19.22 -3.41 -17.79
C PRO A 47 -18.46 -2.42 -16.89
N THR A 48 -19.16 -1.49 -16.23
CA THR A 48 -18.54 -0.54 -15.29
C THR A 48 -17.95 -1.26 -14.07
N ALA A 49 -18.70 -2.20 -13.48
CA ALA A 49 -18.22 -3.03 -12.38
C ALA A 49 -16.98 -3.86 -12.76
N ARG A 50 -16.99 -4.45 -13.97
CA ARG A 50 -15.86 -5.20 -14.50
C ARG A 50 -14.61 -4.33 -14.62
N LEU A 51 -14.72 -3.11 -15.16
CA LEU A 51 -13.60 -2.19 -15.26
C LEU A 51 -13.03 -1.81 -13.88
N ALA A 52 -13.89 -1.59 -12.89
CA ALA A 52 -13.46 -1.32 -11.52
C ALA A 52 -12.73 -2.53 -10.90
N ILE A 53 -13.25 -3.74 -11.08
CA ILE A 53 -12.59 -4.97 -10.64
C ILE A 53 -11.23 -5.15 -11.34
N ASP A 54 -11.15 -4.91 -12.65
CA ASP A 54 -9.89 -5.00 -13.41
C ASP A 54 -8.84 -4.00 -12.91
N GLN A 55 -9.25 -2.79 -12.48
CA GLN A 55 -8.33 -1.83 -11.85
C GLN A 55 -7.78 -2.35 -10.52
N LEU A 56 -8.61 -2.97 -9.68
CA LEU A 56 -8.15 -3.58 -8.43
C LEU A 56 -7.25 -4.79 -8.67
N VAL A 57 -7.53 -5.59 -9.70
CA VAL A 57 -6.67 -6.70 -10.11
C VAL A 57 -5.31 -6.19 -10.57
N ALA A 58 -5.28 -5.13 -11.39
CA ALA A 58 -4.04 -4.52 -11.84
C ALA A 58 -3.22 -3.91 -10.69
N ALA A 59 -3.90 -3.49 -9.62
CA ALA A 59 -3.29 -3.00 -8.39
C ALA A 59 -2.95 -4.11 -7.37
N GLY A 60 -3.16 -5.39 -7.69
CA GLY A 60 -2.87 -6.51 -6.78
C GLY A 60 -3.85 -6.67 -5.61
N LEU A 61 -4.89 -5.84 -5.52
CA LEU A 61 -5.90 -5.88 -4.45
C LEU A 61 -6.91 -7.01 -4.62
N LEU A 62 -7.04 -7.53 -5.84
CA LEU A 62 -7.88 -8.66 -6.18
C LEU A 62 -7.10 -9.62 -7.09
N ARG A 63 -7.40 -10.92 -7.02
CA ARG A 63 -6.90 -11.93 -7.96
C ARG A 63 -8.07 -12.54 -8.72
N ARG A 64 -7.95 -12.66 -10.05
CA ARG A 64 -9.02 -13.27 -10.86
C ARG A 64 -9.10 -14.77 -10.60
N GLU A 65 -10.33 -15.27 -10.55
CA GLU A 65 -10.63 -16.70 -10.48
C GLU A 65 -11.34 -17.16 -11.75
N ALA A 66 -10.93 -18.32 -12.26
CA ALA A 66 -11.60 -18.94 -13.39
C ALA A 66 -13.10 -19.11 -13.08
N ASN A 67 -13.95 -18.55 -13.95
CA ASN A 67 -15.40 -18.66 -13.92
C ASN A 67 -16.12 -18.10 -12.67
N ARG A 68 -15.45 -17.36 -11.76
CA ARG A 68 -16.03 -16.90 -10.49
C ARG A 68 -15.86 -15.41 -10.16
N GLY A 69 -15.23 -14.63 -11.05
CA GLY A 69 -14.98 -13.20 -10.83
C GLY A 69 -13.56 -12.95 -10.31
N ALA A 70 -13.43 -12.20 -9.22
CA ALA A 70 -12.17 -11.99 -8.53
C ALA A 70 -12.30 -12.28 -7.03
N ARG A 71 -11.19 -12.42 -6.32
CA ARG A 71 -11.15 -12.68 -4.88
C ARG A 71 -10.12 -11.78 -4.20
N VAL A 72 -10.40 -11.35 -2.97
CA VAL A 72 -9.40 -10.69 -2.13
C VAL A 72 -8.29 -11.68 -1.78
N PRO A 73 -7.00 -11.39 -2.07
CA PRO A 73 -5.89 -12.26 -1.72
C PRO A 73 -5.87 -12.56 -0.21
N VAL A 74 -5.44 -13.76 0.16
CA VAL A 74 -5.05 -14.10 1.53
C VAL A 74 -3.53 -14.17 1.53
N LEU A 75 -2.88 -13.22 2.21
CA LEU A 75 -1.41 -13.14 2.22
C LEU A 75 -0.85 -14.09 3.29
N SER A 76 0.02 -15.01 2.88
CA SER A 76 0.79 -15.83 3.79
C SER A 76 2.00 -15.07 4.34
N ARG A 77 2.61 -15.59 5.41
CA ARG A 77 3.89 -15.09 5.92
C ARG A 77 4.96 -14.98 4.82
N ALA A 78 5.03 -15.99 3.94
CA ALA A 78 6.00 -16.00 2.85
C ALA A 78 5.72 -14.90 1.81
N ASP A 79 4.43 -14.64 1.52
CA ASP A 79 4.04 -13.53 0.63
C ASP A 79 4.44 -12.18 1.23
N ILE A 80 4.27 -11.99 2.55
CA ILE A 80 4.66 -10.75 3.24
C ILE A 80 6.17 -10.51 3.12
N VAL A 81 6.98 -11.55 3.35
CA VAL A 81 8.44 -11.45 3.22
C VAL A 81 8.84 -11.06 1.80
N ASP A 82 8.36 -11.81 0.80
CA ASP A 82 8.67 -11.57 -0.61
C ASP A 82 8.25 -10.16 -1.08
N LEU A 83 7.07 -9.72 -0.65
CA LEU A 83 6.52 -8.40 -0.97
C LEU A 83 7.36 -7.26 -0.39
N TYR A 84 7.74 -7.35 0.88
CA TYR A 84 8.55 -6.31 1.53
C TYR A 84 10.00 -6.30 1.03
N ASP A 85 10.58 -7.46 0.73
CA ASP A 85 11.93 -7.56 0.14
C ASP A 85 11.97 -6.95 -1.26
N SER A 86 10.94 -7.23 -2.07
CA SER A 86 10.76 -6.64 -3.40
C SER A 86 10.58 -5.13 -3.32
N ARG A 87 9.77 -4.64 -2.36
CA ARG A 87 9.58 -3.20 -2.10
C ARG A 87 10.91 -2.55 -1.73
N ALA A 88 11.66 -3.13 -0.80
CA ALA A 88 12.95 -2.61 -0.35
C ALA A 88 13.94 -2.46 -1.50
N LEU A 89 14.00 -3.42 -2.41
CA LEU A 89 14.87 -3.35 -3.59
C LEU A 89 14.49 -2.19 -4.53
N VAL A 90 13.20 -2.03 -4.81
CA VAL A 90 12.71 -0.96 -5.71
C VAL A 90 12.92 0.42 -5.10
N GLU A 91 12.56 0.60 -3.83
CA GLU A 91 12.67 1.89 -3.15
C GLU A 91 14.13 2.28 -2.89
N SER A 92 15.00 1.32 -2.54
CA SER A 92 16.45 1.55 -2.41
C SER A 92 17.04 2.14 -3.70
N ALA A 93 16.70 1.57 -4.86
CA ALA A 93 17.18 2.05 -6.15
C ALA A 93 16.65 3.46 -6.47
N ALA A 94 15.39 3.74 -6.14
CA ALA A 94 14.78 5.04 -6.34
C ALA A 94 15.44 6.13 -5.47
N LEU A 95 15.67 5.84 -4.19
CA LEU A 95 16.26 6.80 -3.25
C LEU A 95 17.75 7.02 -3.50
N ALA A 96 18.51 6.00 -3.90
CA ALA A 96 19.87 6.19 -4.39
C ALA A 96 19.90 7.16 -5.58
N SER A 97 18.87 7.13 -6.45
CA SER A 97 18.73 8.06 -7.56
C SER A 97 18.42 9.48 -7.13
N LEU A 98 17.46 9.65 -6.22
CA LEU A 98 17.13 10.97 -5.67
C LEU A 98 18.30 11.60 -4.93
N ALA A 99 19.04 10.81 -4.14
CA ALA A 99 20.20 11.30 -3.41
C ALA A 99 21.26 11.89 -4.35
N ARG A 100 21.45 11.35 -5.57
CA ARG A 100 22.40 11.94 -6.53
C ARG A 100 22.06 13.38 -6.93
N THR A 101 20.79 13.78 -6.82
CA THR A 101 20.34 15.14 -7.16
C THR A 101 20.02 15.99 -5.93
N GLY A 102 19.94 15.39 -4.74
CA GLY A 102 19.48 16.05 -3.52
C GLY A 102 18.01 16.45 -3.55
N ALA A 103 17.25 15.99 -4.55
CA ALA A 103 15.89 16.44 -4.77
C ALA A 103 14.90 15.72 -3.86
N VAL A 104 14.31 16.44 -2.91
CA VAL A 104 13.21 15.94 -2.09
C VAL A 104 11.88 16.45 -2.66
N PRO A 105 10.93 15.56 -3.01
CA PRO A 105 9.62 15.99 -3.48
C PRO A 105 8.81 16.63 -2.34
N PRO A 106 8.17 17.81 -2.56
CA PRO A 106 7.37 18.48 -1.54
C PRO A 106 6.24 17.61 -0.95
N ALA A 107 5.67 16.71 -1.75
CA ALA A 107 4.64 15.78 -1.30
C ALA A 107 5.15 14.83 -0.20
N ALA A 108 6.37 14.31 -0.32
CA ALA A 108 6.96 13.45 0.74
C ALA A 108 7.13 14.24 2.05
N VAL A 109 7.60 15.50 1.96
CA VAL A 109 7.72 16.37 3.14
C VAL A 109 6.36 16.62 3.80
N ALA A 110 5.32 16.86 2.98
CA ALA A 110 3.97 17.11 3.49
C ALA A 110 3.39 15.90 4.22
N HIS A 111 3.51 14.70 3.66
CA HIS A 111 3.05 13.46 4.30
C HIS A 111 3.84 13.11 5.56
N ASN A 112 5.16 13.32 5.54
CA ASN A 112 5.97 13.15 6.74
C ASN A 112 5.56 14.11 7.87
N ARG A 113 5.24 15.36 7.51
CA ARG A 113 4.75 16.35 8.47
C ARG A 113 3.35 16.02 9.00
N ALA A 114 2.49 15.43 8.18
CA ALA A 114 1.18 14.97 8.63
C ALA A 114 1.32 13.88 9.70
N LEU A 115 2.23 12.92 9.50
CA LEU A 115 2.58 11.90 10.50
C LEU A 115 3.15 12.49 11.79
N GLU A 116 4.06 13.46 11.68
CA GLU A 116 4.66 14.14 12.83
C GLU A 116 3.63 14.86 13.72
N LEU A 117 2.57 15.40 13.10
CA LEU A 117 1.52 16.16 13.78
C LEU A 117 0.33 15.29 14.21
N ALA A 118 0.29 14.02 13.78
CA ALA A 118 -0.81 13.13 14.10
C ALA A 118 -0.72 12.66 15.57
N PRO A 119 -1.86 12.46 16.25
CA PRO A 119 -1.89 11.78 17.55
C PRO A 119 -1.27 10.38 17.46
N ASP A 120 -0.71 9.88 18.56
CA ASP A 120 -0.02 8.58 18.58
C ASP A 120 -0.94 7.39 18.23
N GLU A 121 -2.25 7.53 18.44
CA GLU A 121 -3.27 6.52 18.12
C GLU A 121 -3.80 6.61 16.68
N ALA A 122 -3.42 7.64 15.92
CA ALA A 122 -3.91 7.83 14.57
C ALA A 122 -3.33 6.78 13.60
N PRO A 123 -4.09 6.35 12.58
CA PRO A 123 -3.58 5.43 11.57
C PRO A 123 -2.47 6.08 10.75
N PHE A 124 -1.29 5.46 10.68
CA PHE A 124 -0.15 6.02 9.95
C PHE A 124 -0.12 5.65 8.45
N ALA A 125 -0.78 4.56 8.05
CA ALA A 125 -0.48 3.90 6.78
C ALA A 125 -0.73 4.77 5.54
N ALA A 126 -1.78 5.60 5.56
CA ALA A 126 -2.13 6.43 4.41
C ALA A 126 -1.01 7.42 4.06
N ASP A 127 -0.48 8.13 5.07
CA ASP A 127 0.62 9.07 4.89
C ASP A 127 1.96 8.36 4.67
N ASP A 128 2.20 7.20 5.27
CA ASP A 128 3.38 6.37 4.99
C ASP A 128 3.43 5.96 3.51
N ILE A 129 2.36 5.35 3.01
CA ILE A 129 2.27 4.92 1.61
C ILE A 129 2.43 6.11 0.65
N ALA A 130 1.82 7.24 0.97
CA ALA A 130 1.91 8.44 0.15
C ALA A 130 3.32 9.06 0.16
N PHE A 131 4.02 9.01 1.30
CA PHE A 131 5.43 9.39 1.42
C PHE A 131 6.32 8.58 0.47
N HIS A 132 6.23 7.24 0.53
CA HIS A 132 7.06 6.35 -0.29
C HIS A 132 6.74 6.49 -1.78
N ARG A 133 5.46 6.58 -2.16
CA ARG A 133 5.05 6.83 -3.57
C ARG A 133 5.61 8.14 -4.10
N ALA A 134 5.63 9.20 -3.28
CA ALA A 134 6.16 10.50 -3.68
C ALA A 134 7.66 10.42 -3.98
N LEU A 135 8.44 9.73 -3.14
CA LEU A 135 9.87 9.52 -3.36
C LEU A 135 10.14 8.71 -4.65
N VAL A 136 9.47 7.56 -4.81
CA VAL A 136 9.71 6.71 -5.99
C VAL A 136 9.33 7.42 -7.29
N SER A 137 8.21 8.16 -7.29
CA SER A 137 7.78 8.94 -8.46
C SER A 137 8.77 10.04 -8.82
N ALA A 138 9.37 10.69 -7.82
CA ALA A 138 10.34 11.76 -8.02
C ALA A 138 11.72 11.26 -8.51
N ALA A 139 12.04 9.96 -8.35
CA ALA A 139 13.31 9.38 -8.78
C ALA A 139 13.54 9.41 -10.31
N GLY A 140 12.51 9.74 -11.09
CA GLY A 140 12.62 9.98 -12.53
C GLY A 140 12.69 8.73 -13.40
N SER A 141 12.46 7.53 -12.83
CA SER A 141 12.42 6.27 -13.57
C SER A 141 10.99 5.73 -13.69
N PRO A 142 10.35 5.86 -14.87
CA PRO A 142 9.00 5.32 -15.08
C PRO A 142 8.91 3.80 -14.88
N ARG A 143 10.04 3.08 -15.00
CA ARG A 143 10.09 1.64 -14.74
C ARG A 143 10.00 1.35 -13.24
N LEU A 144 10.77 2.08 -12.42
CA LEU A 144 10.71 1.93 -10.97
C LEU A 144 9.32 2.30 -10.43
N THR A 145 8.73 3.40 -10.92
CA THR A 145 7.36 3.79 -10.54
C THR A 145 6.34 2.69 -10.82
N ARG A 146 6.36 2.10 -12.02
CA ARG A 146 5.43 0.99 -12.33
C ARG A 146 5.65 -0.26 -11.48
N MET A 147 6.91 -0.61 -11.20
CA MET A 147 7.23 -1.74 -10.32
C MET A 147 6.72 -1.48 -8.91
N HIS A 148 6.93 -0.27 -8.38
CA HIS A 148 6.44 0.15 -7.07
C HIS A 148 4.92 0.15 -7.00
N ASP A 149 4.25 0.76 -7.99
CA ASP A 149 2.79 0.82 -8.04
C ASP A 149 2.13 -0.56 -8.01
N ALA A 150 2.75 -1.55 -8.67
CA ALA A 150 2.28 -2.94 -8.67
C ALA A 150 2.38 -3.59 -7.29
N LEU A 151 3.41 -3.26 -6.50
CA LEU A 151 3.61 -3.80 -5.15
C LEU A 151 2.74 -3.09 -4.11
N MET A 152 2.56 -1.76 -4.25
CA MET A 152 1.98 -0.95 -3.17
C MET A 152 0.50 -1.22 -2.89
N GLY A 153 -0.26 -1.77 -3.85
CA GLY A 153 -1.62 -2.21 -3.56
C GLY A 153 -1.66 -3.45 -2.66
N GLU A 154 -0.75 -4.42 -2.86
CA GLU A 154 -0.60 -5.56 -1.95
C GLU A 154 -0.05 -5.13 -0.58
N ILE A 155 0.80 -4.09 -0.51
CA ILE A 155 1.25 -3.49 0.77
C ILE A 155 0.07 -2.88 1.54
N GLU A 156 -0.77 -2.09 0.85
CA GLU A 156 -2.00 -1.52 1.43
C GLU A 156 -2.94 -2.62 1.96
N LEU A 157 -3.14 -3.67 1.16
CA LEU A 157 -3.91 -4.83 1.57
C LEU A 157 -3.31 -5.47 2.82
N CYS A 158 -2.01 -5.71 2.83
CA CYS A 158 -1.30 -6.35 3.93
C CYS A 158 -1.46 -5.59 5.25
N ILE A 159 -1.25 -4.27 5.23
CA ILE A 159 -1.41 -3.41 6.40
C ILE A 159 -2.86 -3.45 6.93
N GLY A 160 -3.84 -3.42 6.02
CA GLY A 160 -5.25 -3.47 6.38
C GLY A 160 -5.72 -4.82 6.94
N GLN A 161 -5.29 -5.93 6.34
CA GLN A 161 -5.72 -7.28 6.73
C GLN A 161 -5.28 -7.69 8.12
N VAL A 162 -4.16 -7.16 8.60
CA VAL A 162 -3.57 -7.53 9.90
C VAL A 162 -3.68 -6.39 10.92
N ASP A 163 -4.59 -5.43 10.67
CA ASP A 163 -4.85 -4.26 11.50
C ASP A 163 -3.57 -3.53 11.96
N ALA A 164 -2.63 -3.39 11.03
CA ALA A 164 -1.29 -2.91 11.35
C ALA A 164 -1.22 -1.39 11.56
N ASN A 165 -2.31 -0.67 11.36
CA ASN A 165 -2.39 0.79 11.42
C ASN A 165 -1.99 1.37 12.79
N SER A 166 -2.05 0.57 13.85
CA SER A 166 -1.67 0.95 15.21
C SER A 166 -0.41 0.24 15.70
N LEU A 167 0.35 -0.42 14.82
CA LEU A 167 1.60 -1.05 15.21
C LEU A 167 2.67 -0.03 15.57
N TRP A 168 2.62 1.18 15.02
CA TRP A 168 3.57 2.25 15.31
C TRP A 168 2.84 3.54 15.66
N PRO A 169 3.37 4.32 16.60
CA PRO A 169 3.05 5.74 16.69
C PRO A 169 3.45 6.44 15.37
N PRO A 170 2.59 7.28 14.77
CA PRO A 170 2.94 8.08 13.60
C PRO A 170 4.24 8.89 13.76
N SER A 171 4.51 9.37 14.98
CA SER A 171 5.71 10.13 15.33
C SER A 171 7.01 9.34 15.14
N ASP A 172 7.03 8.04 15.47
CA ASP A 172 8.18 7.16 15.26
C ASP A 172 8.47 6.97 13.76
N ILE A 173 7.42 6.77 12.97
CA ILE A 173 7.52 6.64 11.50
C ILE A 173 8.04 7.94 10.91
N ALA A 174 7.52 9.09 11.37
CA ALA A 174 7.98 10.41 10.92
C ALA A 174 9.46 10.65 11.23
N GLY A 175 9.94 10.16 12.38
CA GLY A 175 11.36 10.19 12.74
C GLY A 175 12.24 9.43 11.75
N GLN A 176 11.83 8.22 11.36
CA GLN A 176 12.53 7.39 10.37
C GLN A 176 12.52 8.03 8.98
N HIS A 177 11.36 8.51 8.53
CA HIS A 177 11.22 9.26 7.28
C HIS A 177 12.11 10.51 7.25
N SER A 178 12.22 11.23 8.36
CA SER A 178 13.09 12.41 8.47
C SER A 178 14.58 12.07 8.28
N LEU A 179 15.03 10.90 8.75
CA LEU A 179 16.39 10.41 8.49
C LEU A 179 16.59 10.12 7.00
N ILE A 180 15.63 9.47 6.36
CA ILE A 180 15.64 9.16 4.93
C ILE A 180 15.71 10.45 4.10
N LEU A 181 14.85 11.44 4.39
CA LEU A 181 14.84 12.73 3.70
C LEU A 181 16.19 13.46 3.84
N ARG A 182 16.79 13.44 5.03
CA ARG A 182 18.13 14.03 5.26
C ARG A 182 19.20 13.35 4.43
N ALA A 183 19.19 12.02 4.33
CA ALA A 183 20.16 11.26 3.54
C ALA A 183 20.04 11.53 2.02
N VAL A 184 18.81 11.79 1.54
CA VAL A 184 18.60 12.27 0.16
C VAL A 184 19.23 13.65 -0.01
N VAL A 185 18.94 14.60 0.88
CA VAL A 185 19.46 15.98 0.80
C VAL A 185 20.99 16.03 0.90
N SER A 186 21.61 15.20 1.74
CA SER A 186 23.07 15.16 1.93
C SER A 186 23.83 14.61 0.73
N GLY A 187 23.13 14.09 -0.29
CA GLY A 187 23.78 13.63 -1.50
C GLY A 187 24.49 12.28 -1.36
N THR A 188 24.02 11.41 -0.47
CA THR A 188 24.67 10.13 -0.13
C THR A 188 23.82 8.93 -0.59
N PRO A 189 23.98 8.42 -1.83
CA PRO A 189 23.13 7.38 -2.40
C PRO A 189 23.07 6.07 -1.61
N ASP A 190 24.23 5.57 -1.17
CA ASP A 190 24.30 4.30 -0.45
C ASP A 190 23.60 4.40 0.91
N GLU A 191 23.72 5.56 1.57
CA GLU A 191 23.08 5.82 2.84
C GLU A 191 21.56 5.97 2.70
N ALA A 192 21.08 6.70 1.68
CA ALA A 192 19.66 6.82 1.41
C ALA A 192 19.01 5.46 1.09
N ALA A 193 19.69 4.63 0.30
CA ALA A 193 19.26 3.27 0.00
C ALA A 193 19.26 2.36 1.24
N ARG A 194 20.29 2.46 2.08
CA ARG A 194 20.38 1.69 3.33
C ARG A 194 19.26 2.04 4.29
N LEU A 195 19.02 3.32 4.55
CA LEU A 195 18.02 3.79 5.52
C LEU A 195 16.59 3.40 5.12
N VAL A 196 16.22 3.50 3.84
CA VAL A 196 14.88 3.08 3.41
C VAL A 196 14.71 1.56 3.46
N ARG A 197 15.74 0.79 3.12
CA ARG A 197 15.71 -0.66 3.28
C ARG A 197 15.50 -1.05 4.74
N GLU A 198 16.28 -0.48 5.67
CA GLU A 198 16.14 -0.74 7.10
C GLU A 198 14.76 -0.38 7.64
N HIS A 199 14.20 0.75 7.21
CA HIS A 199 12.84 1.16 7.55
C HIS A 199 11.78 0.14 7.07
N ILE A 200 11.91 -0.35 5.83
CA ILE A 200 10.99 -1.33 5.25
C ILE A 200 11.13 -2.69 5.95
N GLU A 201 12.36 -3.16 6.18
CA GLU A 201 12.65 -4.43 6.87
C GLU A 201 12.16 -4.39 8.33
N THR A 202 12.36 -3.27 9.03
CA THR A 202 11.84 -3.06 10.39
C THR A 202 10.31 -3.12 10.41
N SER A 203 9.66 -2.52 9.41
CA SER A 203 8.21 -2.56 9.26
C SER A 203 7.72 -3.98 8.97
N ARG A 204 8.40 -4.72 8.09
CA ARG A 204 8.14 -6.14 7.79
C ARG A 204 8.21 -6.98 9.07
N ASP A 205 9.30 -6.88 9.80
CA ASP A 205 9.56 -7.75 10.96
C ASP A 205 8.51 -7.52 12.06
N ARG A 206 8.15 -6.26 12.33
CA ARG A 206 7.08 -5.94 13.30
C ARG A 206 5.71 -6.45 12.85
N LEU A 207 5.42 -6.39 11.55
CA LEU A 207 4.20 -6.92 10.98
C LEU A 207 4.11 -8.43 11.15
N LEU A 208 5.21 -9.12 10.83
CA LEU A 208 5.36 -10.56 10.97
C LEU A 208 5.19 -11.01 12.43
N ASP A 209 5.80 -10.29 13.36
CA ASP A 209 5.62 -10.53 14.80
C ASP A 209 4.18 -10.33 15.27
N HIS A 210 3.44 -9.39 14.67
CA HIS A 210 2.02 -9.21 14.95
C HIS A 210 1.19 -10.40 14.43
N VAL A 211 1.42 -10.81 13.18
CA VAL A 211 0.73 -11.95 12.55
C VAL A 211 0.98 -13.24 13.31
N ASP A 212 2.23 -13.50 13.72
CA ASP A 212 2.58 -14.71 14.47
C ASP A 212 1.88 -14.75 15.83
N ARG A 213 1.82 -13.61 16.54
CA ARG A 213 1.11 -13.51 17.83
C ARG A 213 -0.40 -13.70 17.67
N ALA A 214 -1.01 -13.10 16.65
CA ALA A 214 -2.43 -13.26 16.36
C ALA A 214 -2.76 -14.73 16.04
N THR A 215 -1.95 -15.37 15.20
CA THR A 215 -2.10 -16.79 14.83
C THR A 215 -1.99 -17.69 16.06
N LEU A 216 -1.01 -17.46 16.94
CA LEU A 216 -0.86 -18.22 18.18
C LEU A 216 -2.07 -18.05 19.13
N ALA A 217 -2.62 -16.84 19.25
CA ALA A 217 -3.79 -16.57 20.07
C ALA A 217 -5.05 -17.29 19.58
N GLU A 218 -5.23 -17.42 18.26
CA GLU A 218 -6.34 -18.20 17.68
C GLU A 218 -6.22 -19.70 17.94
N HIS A 219 -5.00 -20.26 17.88
CA HIS A 219 -4.77 -21.69 18.13
C HIS A 219 -4.98 -22.10 19.61
N HIS A 220 -4.91 -21.15 20.56
CA HIS A 220 -5.09 -21.40 21.99
C HIS A 220 -6.52 -21.12 22.50
N ARG A 221 -7.48 -20.76 21.63
CA ARG A 221 -8.88 -20.66 22.05
C ARG A 221 -9.47 -22.07 22.27
N PRO A 222 -10.10 -22.35 23.42
CA PRO A 222 -10.77 -23.63 23.62
C PRO A 222 -11.86 -23.79 22.56
N ARG A 223 -11.85 -24.92 21.85
CA ARG A 223 -12.93 -25.27 20.92
C ARG A 223 -14.23 -25.47 21.72
N PRO A 224 -15.38 -24.99 21.19
CA PRO A 224 -16.68 -25.16 21.85
C PRO A 224 -17.05 -26.64 22.01
#